data_AF-A0A1M4ZCJ7-F1
#
_entry.id   AF-A0A1M4ZCJ7-F1
#
_cell.length_a   1.000
_cell.length_b   1.000
_cell.length_c   1.000
_cell.angle_alpha   90.00
_cell.angle_beta   90.00
_cell.angle_gamma   90.00
#
_symmetry.space_group_name_H-M   'P 1'
#
loop_
_entity.id
_entity.type
_entity.pdbx_description
1 polymer ?
#
loop_
_entity_poly.entity_id
_entity_poly.type
_entity_poly.pdbx_seq_one_letter_code
_entity_poly.pdbx_strand_id
1 'polypeptide(L)' 'MVKVHIDFGHGGKDPGAVGNGLKEKDITLAVGLKIGEILKRHNVEVSYSRTTDTFIELSDRAKM' A
#
# COMPACT_ATOMS: atom_id res chain seq x y z
N MET A 1 -1.13 -11.93 -19.31
CA MET A 1 -0.54 -10.77 -18.61
C MET A 1 -0.68 -11.02 -17.12
N VAL A 2 0.41 -10.91 -16.35
CA VAL A 2 0.36 -11.14 -14.90
C VAL A 2 -0.24 -9.91 -14.21
N LYS A 3 -1.13 -10.14 -13.24
CA LYS A 3 -1.77 -9.10 -12.44
C LYS A 3 -1.39 -9.28 -10.97
N VAL A 4 -1.09 -8.18 -10.29
CA VAL A 4 -0.76 -8.15 -8.87
C VAL A 4 -1.52 -7.02 -8.20
N HIS A 5 -2.24 -7.34 -7.13
CA HIS A 5 -2.77 -6.34 -6.19
C HIS A 5 -1.81 -6.19 -5.02
N ILE A 6 -1.42 -4.96 -4.70
CA ILE A 6 -0.55 -4.65 -3.56
C ILE A 6 -1.39 -3.98 -2.48
N ASP A 7 -1.65 -4.71 -1.39
CA ASP A 7 -2.18 -4.11 -0.17
C ASP A 7 -1.03 -3.73 0.78
N PHE A 8 -1.08 -2.50 1.28
CA PHE A 8 -0.22 -2.07 2.38
C PHE A 8 -1.05 -1.42 3.49
N GLY A 9 -0.80 -1.93 4.69
CA GLY A 9 -1.62 -1.68 5.88
C GLY A 9 -1.73 -0.21 6.28
N HIS A 10 -2.67 0.04 7.20
CA HIS A 10 -2.91 1.32 7.84
C HIS A 10 -3.24 2.44 6.84
N GLY A 11 -3.10 3.70 7.26
CA GLY A 11 -3.38 4.88 6.45
C GLY A 11 -4.40 5.80 7.13
N GLY A 12 -4.36 7.10 6.78
CA GLY A 12 -5.24 8.11 7.34
C GLY A 12 -5.21 8.14 8.87
N LYS A 13 -6.37 7.83 9.48
CA LYS A 13 -6.60 7.82 10.94
C LYS A 13 -5.85 6.70 11.68
N ASP A 14 -5.42 5.67 10.98
CA ASP A 14 -4.69 4.55 11.56
C ASP A 14 -3.20 4.67 11.20
N PRO A 15 -2.32 5.01 12.15
CA PRO A 15 -0.89 5.12 11.89
C PRO A 15 -0.15 3.78 11.85
N GLY A 16 -0.77 2.70 12.33
CA GLY A 16 -0.08 1.45 12.69
C GLY A 16 0.90 1.64 13.84
N ALA A 17 2.00 0.87 13.82
CA ALA A 17 3.06 1.03 14.79
C ALA A 17 3.73 2.42 14.69
N VAL A 18 4.02 3.02 15.84
CA VAL A 18 4.68 4.33 15.94
C VAL A 18 5.87 4.21 16.88
N GLY A 19 7.04 4.67 16.45
CA GLY A 19 8.26 4.65 17.25
C GLY A 19 9.39 5.40 16.55
N ASN A 20 10.29 6.00 17.33
CA ASN A 20 11.44 6.75 16.80
C ASN A 20 11.08 7.86 15.78
N GLY A 21 9.90 8.47 15.92
CA GLY A 21 9.38 9.46 14.97
C GLY A 21 8.86 8.89 13.65
N LEU A 22 8.83 7.56 13.51
CA LEU A 22 8.31 6.85 12.35
C LEU A 22 6.87 6.39 12.58
N LYS A 23 6.11 6.31 11.49
CA LYS A 23 4.77 5.72 11.45
C LYS A 23 4.75 4.62 10.39
N GLU A 24 4.23 3.46 10.75
CA GLU A 24 4.14 2.32 9.86
C GLU A 24 3.44 2.67 8.54
N LYS A 25 2.32 3.41 8.60
CA LYS A 25 1.55 3.81 7.40
C LYS A 25 2.37 4.56 6.34
N ASP A 26 3.38 5.32 6.77
CA ASP A 26 4.22 6.15 5.89
C ASP A 26 5.26 5.25 5.20
N ILE A 27 5.85 4.32 5.97
CA ILE A 27 6.83 3.34 5.48
C ILE A 27 6.16 2.40 4.48
N THR A 28 4.99 1.84 4.83
CA THR A 28 4.29 0.86 3.99
C THR A 28 3.81 1.48 2.68
N LEU A 29 3.35 2.74 2.69
CA LEU A 29 3.00 3.49 1.47
C LEU A 29 4.21 3.66 0.55
N ALA A 30 5.33 4.14 1.11
CA ALA A 30 6.54 4.37 0.34
C ALA A 30 7.09 3.08 -0.29
N VAL A 31 7.10 1.99 0.47
CA VAL A 31 7.55 0.67 -0.01
C VAL A 31 6.61 0.11 -1.07
N GLY A 32 5.29 0.14 -0.82
CA GLY A 32 4.29 -0.41 -1.74
C GLY A 32 4.27 0.29 -3.10
N LEU A 33 4.35 1.63 -3.12
CA LEU A 33 4.47 2.40 -4.36
C LEU A 33 5.74 2.03 -5.13
N LYS A 34 6.89 1.93 -4.44
CA LYS A 34 8.17 1.55 -5.06
C LYS A 34 8.14 0.16 -5.67
N ILE A 35 7.52 -0.82 -4.99
CA ILE A 35 7.32 -2.17 -5.54
C ILE A 35 6.48 -2.11 -6.81
N GLY A 36 5.35 -1.39 -6.77
CA GLY A 36 4.48 -1.26 -7.95
C GLY A 36 5.19 -0.63 -9.15
N GLU A 37 6.01 0.40 -8.94
CA GLU A 37 6.84 0.98 -10.01
C GLU A 37 7.88 0.01 -10.57
N ILE A 38 8.47 -0.85 -9.73
CA ILE A 38 9.36 -1.93 -10.21
C ILE A 38 8.58 -2.92 -11.07
N LEU A 39 7.44 -3.41 -10.58
CA LEU A 39 6.63 -4.41 -11.28
C LEU A 39 6.11 -3.91 -12.63
N LYS A 40 5.64 -2.65 -12.72
CA LYS A 40 5.20 -2.03 -13.97
C LYS A 40 6.31 -2.03 -15.03
N ARG A 41 7.57 -1.79 -14.65
CA ARG A 41 8.73 -1.87 -15.57
C ARG A 41 8.98 -3.27 -16.13
N HIS A 42 8.45 -4.30 -15.46
CA HIS A 42 8.49 -5.70 -15.89
C HIS A 42 7.17 -6.17 -16.53
N ASN A 43 6.36 -5.23 -17.06
CA ASN A 43 5.14 -5.53 -17.80
C ASN A 43 4.06 -6.28 -16.96
N VAL A 44 4.04 -6.02 -15.65
CA VAL A 44 3.02 -6.49 -14.70
C VAL A 44 1.94 -5.41 -14.56
N GLU A 45 0.67 -5.82 -14.62
CA GLU A 45 -0.45 -4.95 -14.28
C GLU A 45 -0.59 -4.87 -12.76
N VAL A 46 -0.53 -3.65 -12.20
CA VAL A 46 -0.52 -3.41 -10.75
C VAL A 46 -1.72 -2.58 -10.33
N SER A 47 -2.45 -3.07 -9.33
CA SER A 47 -3.42 -2.28 -8.56
C SER A 47 -2.98 -2.18 -7.09
N TYR A 48 -3.52 -1.21 -6.36
CA TYR A 48 -3.13 -0.89 -5.00
C TYR A 48 -4.36 -0.78 -4.11
N SER A 49 -4.25 -1.11 -2.83
CA SER A 49 -5.33 -0.79 -1.90
C SER A 49 -5.49 0.72 -1.71
N ARG A 50 -4.38 1.46 -1.58
CA ARG A 50 -4.34 2.94 -1.53
C ARG A 50 -3.12 3.49 -2.27
N THR A 51 -3.17 4.74 -2.72
CA THR A 51 -1.99 5.44 -3.31
C THR A 51 -1.61 6.72 -2.58
N THR A 52 -2.38 7.06 -1.54
CA THR A 52 -2.21 8.23 -0.67
C THR A 52 -2.32 7.81 0.79
N ASP A 53 -2.13 8.77 1.70
CA ASP A 53 -2.39 8.57 3.12
C ASP A 53 -3.90 8.55 3.40
N THR A 54 -4.54 7.41 3.15
CA THR A 54 -5.99 7.22 3.32
C THR A 54 -6.26 5.89 4.03
N PHE A 55 -7.20 5.91 4.97
CA PHE A 55 -7.63 4.72 5.67
C PHE A 55 -8.64 3.94 4.83
N ILE A 56 -8.47 2.63 4.75
CA ILE A 56 -9.39 1.70 4.08
C ILE A 56 -9.68 0.56 5.03
N GLU A 57 -10.97 0.29 5.23
CA GLU A 57 -11.44 -0.80 6.10
C GLU A 57 -10.90 -2.15 5.63
N LEU A 58 -10.56 -3.02 6.57
CA LEU A 58 -9.92 -4.31 6.27
C LEU A 58 -10.77 -5.17 5.32
N SER A 59 -12.09 -5.15 5.49
CA SER A 59 -13.02 -5.89 4.63
C SER A 59 -13.08 -5.35 3.20
N ASP A 60 -12.85 -4.06 2.99
CA ASP A 60 -12.87 -3.47 1.66
C ASP A 60 -11.57 -3.72 0.91
N ARG A 61 -10.42 -3.79 1.60
CA ARG A 61 -9.13 -4.20 1.02
C ARG A 61 -9.22 -5.59 0.37
N ALA A 62 -9.90 -6.52 1.02
CA ALA A 62 -10.04 -7.90 0.53
C ALA A 62 -10.99 -8.04 -0.68
N LYS A 63 -11.81 -7.02 -0.98
CA LYS A 63 -12.76 -7.03 -2.10
C LYS A 63 -12.19 -6.42 -3.38
N MET A 64 -11.00 -5.82 -3.32
CA MET A 64 -10.34 -5.11 -4.44
C MET A 64 -9.69 -6.04 -5.45
#